data_AF-E1Z347-F1
#
_entry.id   AF-E1Z347-F1
#
_cell.length_a   1.000
_cell.length_b   1.000
_cell.length_c   1.000
_cell.angle_alpha   90.00
_cell.angle_beta   90.00
_cell.angle_gamma   90.00
#
_symmetry.space_group_name_H-M   'P 1'
#
loop_
_entity.id
_entity.type
_entity.pdbx_description
1 polymer ?
#
loop_
_entity_poly.entity_id
_entity_poly.type
_entity_poly.pdbx_seq_one_letter_code
_entity_poly.pdbx_strand_id
1 'polypeptide(L)'
;MFGSSPTPSFVDSVQLGPSPPTTELCDQHMGPVDCVDDAGITIMEPGLLRDFGGRIRFHGQAMTVKCYESNVLISQLLDSPGHGRVLVVDGGGSRRCALLGDRLAGLAAKNGWAGVIVHGCVRDTAALGEIEVGIKALAPCPLKSSKRDPGLKAVRVVIGGALVRPGDWVYADEDGVLVSREALPY
;
A
#
# COMPACT_ATOMS: atom_id res chain seq x y z
N MET A 1 1.50 5.00 51.80
CA MET A 1 1.81 5.82 50.61
C MET A 1 2.20 4.88 49.50
N PHE A 2 1.27 4.51 48.62
CA PHE A 2 1.56 3.70 47.44
C PHE A 2 1.65 4.66 46.25
N GLY A 3 2.85 4.86 45.73
CA GLY A 3 3.10 5.70 44.57
C GLY A 3 2.56 5.03 43.31
N SER A 4 1.57 5.67 42.69
CA SER A 4 1.11 5.38 41.34
C SER A 4 2.21 5.73 40.34
N SER A 5 2.80 4.73 39.69
CA SER A 5 3.61 4.92 38.49
C SER A 5 2.70 5.32 37.32
N PRO A 6 3.01 6.39 36.57
CA PRO A 6 2.25 6.72 35.37
C PRO A 6 2.60 5.70 34.26
N THR A 7 1.57 5.08 33.69
CA THR A 7 1.67 4.32 32.44
C THR A 7 2.03 5.28 31.30
N PRO A 8 3.06 4.99 30.48
CA PRO A 8 3.36 5.83 29.33
C PRO A 8 2.24 5.69 28.30
N SER A 9 1.58 6.80 28.00
CA SER A 9 0.58 6.95 26.95
C SER A 9 1.26 6.82 25.58
N PHE A 10 1.25 5.63 25.00
CA PHE A 10 1.67 5.41 23.62
C PHE A 10 0.46 5.55 22.70
N VAL A 11 0.20 6.77 22.21
CA VAL A 11 -0.49 7.02 20.93
C VAL A 11 -0.13 8.43 20.41
N ASP A 12 1.15 8.69 20.19
CA ASP A 12 1.49 9.64 19.12
C ASP A 12 1.24 8.92 17.81
N SER A 13 0.01 9.02 17.31
CA SER A 13 -0.28 8.75 15.92
C SER A 13 0.63 9.68 15.13
N VAL A 14 1.68 9.14 14.50
CA VAL A 14 2.43 9.86 13.47
C VAL A 14 1.40 10.20 12.40
N GLN A 15 0.90 11.43 12.47
CA GLN A 15 0.03 11.99 11.47
C GLN A 15 0.96 12.26 10.29
N LEU A 16 1.09 11.27 9.41
CA LEU A 16 1.84 11.42 8.17
C LEU A 16 1.28 12.68 7.49
N GLY A 17 2.17 13.64 7.26
CA GLY A 17 1.85 14.87 6.55
C GLY A 17 1.34 14.57 5.12
N PRO A 18 1.03 15.62 4.35
CA PRO A 18 0.66 15.42 2.95
C PRO A 18 1.74 14.60 2.24
N SER A 19 1.32 13.61 1.44
CA SER A 19 2.28 12.82 0.68
C SER A 19 3.00 13.71 -0.34
N PRO A 20 4.34 13.67 -0.43
CA PRO A 20 5.07 14.42 -1.44
C PRO A 20 4.67 13.93 -2.84
N PRO A 21 4.65 14.82 -3.85
CA PRO A 21 4.46 14.42 -5.25
C PRO A 21 5.59 13.47 -5.70
N THR A 22 5.23 12.40 -6.41
CA THR A 22 6.22 11.45 -6.92
C THR A 22 7.13 12.09 -7.97
N THR A 23 6.61 13.04 -8.75
CA THR A 23 7.39 13.83 -9.71
C THR A 23 8.50 14.64 -9.04
N GLU A 24 8.18 15.32 -7.92
CA GLU A 24 9.18 16.06 -7.14
C GLU A 24 10.22 15.12 -6.52
N LEU A 25 9.81 13.95 -6.02
CA LEU A 25 10.75 12.94 -5.53
C LEU A 25 11.68 12.43 -6.63
N CYS A 26 11.19 12.23 -7.85
CA CYS A 26 12.01 11.87 -8.99
C CYS A 26 13.03 12.98 -9.33
N ASP A 27 12.58 14.24 -9.43
CA ASP A 27 13.45 15.37 -9.76
C ASP A 27 14.58 15.58 -8.75
N GLN A 28 14.33 15.27 -7.47
CA GLN A 28 15.29 15.42 -6.39
C GLN A 28 16.25 14.23 -6.23
N HIS A 29 15.76 13.01 -6.46
CA HIS A 29 16.47 11.79 -6.05
C HIS A 29 16.85 10.86 -7.20
N MET A 30 16.46 11.17 -8.43
CA MET A 30 16.77 10.36 -9.60
C MET A 30 17.40 11.21 -10.71
N GLY A 31 18.47 10.68 -11.33
CA GLY A 31 18.95 11.19 -12.60
C GLY A 31 18.00 10.92 -13.77
N PRO A 32 18.21 11.59 -14.93
CA PRO A 32 17.46 11.30 -16.16
C PRO A 32 17.69 9.84 -16.63
N VAL A 33 16.80 9.33 -17.48
CA VAL A 33 16.74 7.91 -17.89
C VAL A 33 18.01 7.35 -18.53
N ASP A 34 18.88 8.22 -19.03
CA ASP A 34 20.17 7.89 -19.64
C ASP A 34 21.34 7.88 -18.63
N CYS A 35 21.07 8.26 -17.38
CA CYS A 35 22.01 8.14 -16.27
C CYS A 35 21.87 6.78 -15.59
N VAL A 36 23.01 6.12 -15.33
CA VAL A 36 23.06 4.94 -14.48
C VAL A 36 23.06 5.43 -13.03
N ASP A 37 21.88 5.53 -12.45
CA ASP A 37 21.72 5.93 -11.05
C ASP A 37 21.41 4.71 -10.17
N ASP A 38 22.18 4.53 -9.09
CA ASP A 38 21.96 3.50 -8.07
C ASP A 38 21.29 4.10 -6.82
N ALA A 39 20.47 5.15 -7.01
CA ALA A 39 19.67 5.78 -5.97
C ALA A 39 18.82 4.78 -5.16
N GLY A 40 18.69 3.53 -5.61
CA GLY A 40 17.94 2.49 -4.92
C GLY A 40 16.43 2.74 -4.95
N ILE A 41 15.99 3.67 -5.81
CA ILE A 41 14.60 4.01 -6.09
C ILE A 41 14.17 3.27 -7.35
N THR A 42 12.95 2.76 -7.35
CA THR A 42 12.36 2.11 -8.52
C THR A 42 10.96 2.63 -8.75
N ILE A 43 10.67 2.96 -10.01
CA ILE A 43 9.34 3.32 -10.46
C ILE A 43 8.62 2.03 -10.85
N MET A 44 7.47 1.76 -10.23
CA MET A 44 6.57 0.70 -10.68
C MET A 44 5.99 1.08 -12.04
N GLU A 45 5.86 0.10 -12.94
CA GLU A 45 5.35 0.29 -14.32
C GLU A 45 4.19 1.31 -14.38
N PRO A 46 4.43 2.48 -15.01
CA PRO A 46 3.42 3.54 -15.09
C PRO A 46 2.14 3.07 -15.77
N GLY A 47 0.99 3.48 -15.25
CA GLY A 47 -0.33 3.09 -15.78
C GLY A 47 -0.76 1.64 -15.51
N LEU A 48 0.08 0.83 -14.85
CA LEU A 48 -0.28 -0.54 -14.45
C LEU A 48 -1.47 -0.54 -13.48
N LEU A 49 -1.46 0.37 -12.51
CA LEU A 49 -2.45 0.47 -11.45
C LEU A 49 -3.35 1.70 -11.64
N ARG A 50 -4.61 1.56 -11.23
CA ARG A 50 -5.63 2.62 -11.22
C ARG A 50 -6.02 2.96 -9.80
N ASP A 51 -6.41 4.21 -9.58
CA ASP A 51 -6.96 4.68 -8.31
C ASP A 51 -8.39 4.20 -8.09
N PHE A 52 -8.65 3.76 -6.87
CA PHE A 52 -9.96 3.33 -6.39
C PHE A 52 -10.31 3.87 -5.00
N GLY A 53 -9.34 4.34 -4.23
CA GLY A 53 -9.56 4.84 -2.87
C GLY A 53 -9.92 6.32 -2.85
N GLY A 54 -10.51 6.79 -1.75
CA GLY A 54 -10.82 8.22 -1.56
C GLY A 54 -9.57 9.09 -1.39
N ARG A 55 -8.41 8.49 -1.11
CA ARG A 55 -7.11 9.18 -1.14
C ARG A 55 -6.33 8.78 -2.38
N ILE A 56 -6.00 9.77 -3.21
CA ILE A 56 -5.16 9.53 -4.38
C ILE A 56 -3.67 9.49 -4.00
N ARG A 57 -3.26 10.38 -3.08
CA ARG A 57 -1.88 10.49 -2.62
C ARG A 57 -1.68 9.83 -1.27
N PHE A 58 -0.72 8.94 -1.16
CA PHE A 58 -0.38 8.25 0.07
C PHE A 58 1.04 7.70 0.03
N HIS A 59 1.66 7.59 1.20
CA HIS A 59 2.98 6.98 1.34
C HIS A 59 3.14 6.30 2.69
N GLY A 60 4.18 5.48 2.82
CA GLY A 60 4.55 4.85 4.08
C GLY A 60 5.40 3.59 3.87
N GLN A 61 5.84 2.99 4.98
CA GLN A 61 6.58 1.73 4.93
C GLN A 61 5.69 0.59 4.43
N ALA A 62 6.25 -0.27 3.59
CA ALA A 62 5.59 -1.40 2.99
C ALA A 62 5.46 -2.57 3.98
N MET A 63 4.24 -3.06 4.15
CA MET A 63 3.99 -4.44 4.55
C MET A 63 3.61 -5.21 3.29
N THR A 64 4.25 -6.36 3.03
CA THR A 64 4.01 -7.12 1.80
C THR A 64 3.22 -8.40 2.06
N VAL A 65 2.38 -8.76 1.09
CA VAL A 65 1.67 -10.04 1.02
C VAL A 65 1.82 -10.60 -0.38
N LYS A 66 2.09 -11.90 -0.48
CA LYS A 66 1.97 -12.66 -1.72
C LYS A 66 0.87 -13.69 -1.57
N CYS A 67 -0.13 -13.63 -2.41
CA CYS A 67 -1.23 -14.60 -2.41
C CYS A 67 -1.74 -14.84 -3.83
N TYR A 68 -2.66 -15.79 -3.98
CA TYR A 68 -3.33 -16.04 -5.25
C TYR A 68 -4.81 -16.27 -4.99
N GLU A 69 -5.65 -15.34 -5.47
CA GLU A 69 -7.12 -15.44 -5.42
C GLU A 69 -7.71 -15.72 -4.04
N SER A 70 -7.02 -15.24 -3.01
CA SER A 70 -7.41 -15.40 -1.61
C SER A 70 -6.97 -14.18 -0.83
N ASN A 71 -7.85 -13.68 0.04
CA ASN A 71 -7.62 -12.47 0.82
C ASN A 71 -7.66 -12.73 2.33
N VAL A 72 -7.35 -13.96 2.77
CA VAL A 72 -7.30 -14.30 4.20
C VAL A 72 -6.27 -13.44 4.93
N LEU A 73 -5.00 -13.43 4.49
CA LEU A 73 -3.96 -12.59 5.10
C LEU A 73 -4.23 -11.09 4.96
N ILE A 74 -4.77 -10.66 3.82
CA ILE A 74 -5.15 -9.26 3.58
C ILE A 74 -6.16 -8.82 4.64
N SER A 75 -7.22 -9.62 4.85
CA SER A 75 -8.23 -9.31 5.86
C SER A 75 -7.67 -9.29 7.28
N GLN A 76 -6.75 -10.19 7.61
CA GLN A 76 -6.13 -10.24 8.95
C GLN A 76 -5.23 -9.03 9.20
N LEU A 77 -4.43 -8.62 8.21
CA LEU A 77 -3.53 -7.48 8.34
C LEU A 77 -4.29 -6.16 8.41
N LEU A 78 -5.31 -5.97 7.57
CA LEU A 78 -6.11 -4.75 7.58
C LEU A 78 -6.97 -4.61 8.85
N ASP A 79 -7.25 -5.70 9.56
CA ASP A 79 -7.90 -5.69 10.88
C ASP A 79 -6.92 -5.40 12.04
N SER A 80 -5.63 -5.17 11.73
CA SER A 80 -4.60 -4.80 12.71
C SER A 80 -4.12 -3.36 12.49
N PRO A 81 -3.54 -2.71 13.51
CA PRO A 81 -3.01 -1.35 13.40
C PRO A 81 -2.02 -1.17 12.24
N GLY A 82 -2.35 -0.25 11.33
CA GLY A 82 -1.56 0.07 10.14
C GLY A 82 -0.36 0.95 10.42
N HIS A 83 -0.43 1.83 11.43
CA HIS A 83 0.65 2.78 11.78
C HIS A 83 1.16 3.59 10.57
N GLY A 84 0.26 4.01 9.68
CA GLY A 84 0.62 4.76 8.48
C GLY A 84 1.35 3.93 7.41
N ARG A 85 1.41 2.61 7.54
CA ARG A 85 2.02 1.73 6.54
C ARG A 85 1.16 1.61 5.28
N VAL A 86 1.80 1.16 4.21
CA VAL A 86 1.15 0.77 2.95
C VAL A 86 1.15 -0.76 2.85
N LEU A 87 -0.01 -1.37 2.62
CA LEU A 87 -0.08 -2.80 2.35
C LEU A 87 0.12 -3.05 0.84
N VAL A 88 1.19 -3.75 0.47
CA VAL A 88 1.50 -4.11 -0.91
C VAL A 88 1.19 -5.59 -1.14
N VAL A 89 0.20 -5.86 -1.97
CA VAL A 89 -0.32 -7.21 -2.23
C VAL A 89 0.06 -7.64 -3.64
N ASP A 90 0.93 -8.64 -3.75
CA ASP A 90 1.10 -9.43 -4.97
C ASP A 90 0.04 -10.53 -5.02
N GLY A 91 -1.06 -10.25 -5.74
CA GLY A 91 -2.15 -11.19 -6.01
C GLY A 91 -1.93 -12.06 -7.25
N GLY A 92 -0.71 -12.04 -7.82
CA GLY A 92 -0.38 -12.70 -9.08
C GLY A 92 -1.03 -12.05 -10.30
N GLY A 93 -1.55 -10.83 -10.18
CA GLY A 93 -2.20 -10.11 -11.28
C GLY A 93 -3.52 -10.72 -11.75
N SER A 94 -4.11 -11.64 -10.97
CA SER A 94 -5.36 -12.29 -11.37
C SER A 94 -6.50 -11.28 -11.50
N ARG A 95 -7.22 -11.38 -12.61
CA ARG A 95 -8.44 -10.60 -12.91
C ARG A 95 -9.73 -11.39 -12.70
N ARG A 96 -9.63 -12.62 -12.18
CA ARG A 96 -10.78 -13.52 -12.02
C ARG A 96 -11.61 -13.23 -10.77
N CYS A 97 -11.03 -12.58 -9.76
CA CYS A 97 -11.73 -12.22 -8.53
C CYS A 97 -11.11 -10.98 -7.87
N ALA A 98 -11.88 -10.31 -7.03
CA ALA A 98 -11.43 -9.20 -6.19
C ALA A 98 -10.81 -9.67 -4.87
N LEU A 99 -9.65 -9.10 -4.54
CA LEU A 99 -8.93 -9.32 -3.29
C LEU A 99 -9.37 -8.33 -2.20
N LEU A 100 -9.83 -7.14 -2.59
CA LEU A 100 -10.27 -6.08 -1.69
C LEU A 100 -11.61 -5.49 -2.16
N GLY A 101 -12.46 -5.15 -1.18
CA GLY A 101 -13.72 -4.45 -1.36
C GLY A 101 -13.97 -3.50 -0.18
N ASP A 102 -15.12 -2.84 -0.18
CA ASP A 102 -15.52 -1.79 0.76
C ASP A 102 -15.25 -2.13 2.24
N ARG A 103 -15.64 -3.33 2.69
CA ARG A 103 -15.47 -3.78 4.07
C ARG A 103 -14.01 -3.81 4.49
N LEU A 104 -13.12 -4.29 3.60
CA LEU A 104 -11.69 -4.36 3.90
C LEU A 104 -11.03 -2.98 3.82
N ALA A 105 -11.46 -2.14 2.88
CA ALA A 105 -11.03 -0.75 2.82
C ALA A 105 -11.42 0.04 4.08
N GLY A 106 -12.65 -0.16 4.57
CA GLY A 106 -13.13 0.46 5.82
C GLY A 106 -12.29 0.03 7.03
N LEU A 107 -11.88 -1.25 7.10
CA LEU A 107 -10.93 -1.70 8.13
C LEU A 107 -9.56 -1.02 8.00
N ALA A 108 -9.05 -0.90 6.77
CA ALA A 108 -7.79 -0.23 6.50
C ALA A 108 -7.80 1.23 6.99
N ALA A 109 -8.83 1.99 6.62
CA ALA A 109 -9.02 3.37 7.06
C ALA A 109 -9.16 3.47 8.58
N LYS A 110 -10.03 2.64 9.19
CA LYS A 110 -10.26 2.60 10.63
C LYS A 110 -8.98 2.31 11.43
N ASN A 111 -8.14 1.41 10.92
CA ASN A 111 -6.93 0.98 11.60
C ASN A 111 -5.68 1.80 11.23
N GLY A 112 -5.83 2.91 10.52
CA GLY A 112 -4.75 3.85 10.24
C GLY A 112 -3.73 3.34 9.24
N TRP A 113 -4.15 2.59 8.22
CA TRP A 113 -3.32 2.31 7.05
C TRP A 113 -3.29 3.54 6.13
N ALA A 114 -2.13 3.86 5.57
CA ALA A 114 -2.01 4.96 4.60
C ALA A 114 -2.62 4.57 3.25
N GLY A 115 -2.42 3.31 2.83
CA GLY A 115 -3.00 2.79 1.60
C GLY A 115 -2.79 1.31 1.38
N VAL A 116 -3.37 0.80 0.30
CA VAL A 116 -3.28 -0.58 -0.17
C VAL A 116 -3.01 -0.59 -1.66
N ILE A 117 -1.91 -1.22 -2.06
CA ILE A 117 -1.59 -1.51 -3.47
C ILE A 117 -1.91 -2.98 -3.73
N VAL A 118 -2.72 -3.24 -4.76
CA VAL A 118 -3.19 -4.59 -5.11
C VAL A 118 -2.79 -4.92 -6.55
N HIS A 119 -1.79 -5.78 -6.72
CA HIS A 119 -1.53 -6.44 -7.99
C HIS A 119 -2.57 -7.55 -8.23
N GLY A 120 -3.79 -7.11 -8.55
CA GLY A 120 -5.00 -7.91 -8.69
C GLY A 120 -6.23 -7.00 -8.80
N CYS A 121 -7.43 -7.59 -8.70
CA CYS A 121 -8.66 -6.80 -8.77
C CYS A 121 -9.22 -6.38 -7.41
N VAL A 122 -10.05 -5.34 -7.44
CA VAL A 122 -10.89 -4.85 -6.33
C VAL A 122 -12.37 -4.90 -6.72
N ARG A 123 -13.27 -4.60 -5.79
CA ARG A 123 -14.72 -4.47 -6.05
C ARG A 123 -15.33 -3.36 -5.20
N ASP A 124 -16.63 -3.11 -5.40
CA ASP A 124 -17.38 -2.09 -4.66
C ASP A 124 -16.81 -0.67 -4.91
N THR A 125 -16.34 -0.41 -6.14
CA THR A 125 -15.51 0.75 -6.48
C THR A 125 -16.15 2.12 -6.22
N ALA A 126 -17.48 2.21 -6.29
CA ALA A 126 -18.18 3.43 -5.92
C ALA A 126 -17.98 3.76 -4.43
N ALA A 127 -18.15 2.77 -3.55
CA ALA A 127 -17.91 2.93 -2.12
C ALA A 127 -16.41 3.11 -1.81
N LEU A 128 -15.51 2.42 -2.53
CA LEU A 128 -14.07 2.58 -2.32
C LEU A 128 -13.60 4.03 -2.48
N GLY A 129 -14.15 4.77 -3.45
CA GLY A 129 -13.82 6.16 -3.72
C GLY A 129 -14.24 7.14 -2.61
N GLU A 130 -15.09 6.71 -1.68
CA GLU A 130 -15.54 7.51 -0.53
C GLU A 130 -14.79 7.17 0.76
N ILE A 131 -13.93 6.14 0.75
CA ILE A 131 -13.20 5.68 1.93
C ILE A 131 -11.84 6.38 1.99
N GLU A 132 -11.55 7.00 3.12
CA GLU A 132 -10.35 7.77 3.46
C GLU A 132 -9.06 6.92 3.59
N VAL A 133 -8.73 6.16 2.54
CA VAL A 133 -7.53 5.33 2.43
C VAL A 133 -7.08 5.26 0.97
N GLY A 134 -5.76 5.21 0.75
CA GLY A 134 -5.22 5.03 -0.59
C GLY A 134 -5.52 3.62 -1.12
N ILE A 135 -6.00 3.50 -2.35
CA ILE A 135 -6.19 2.18 -2.98
C ILE A 135 -5.82 2.27 -4.45
N LYS A 136 -4.79 1.50 -4.84
CA LYS A 136 -4.39 1.31 -6.24
C LYS A 136 -4.49 -0.16 -6.62
N ALA A 137 -5.12 -0.47 -7.75
CA ALA A 137 -5.30 -1.85 -8.21
C ALA A 137 -5.35 -1.99 -9.74
N LEU A 138 -5.32 -3.21 -10.28
CA LEU A 138 -5.34 -3.42 -11.73
C LEU A 138 -6.71 -3.12 -12.37
N ALA A 139 -7.80 -3.53 -11.71
CA ALA A 139 -9.15 -3.42 -12.26
C ALA A 139 -10.25 -3.74 -11.23
N PRO A 140 -11.51 -3.37 -11.51
CA PRO A 140 -12.66 -3.94 -10.83
C PRO A 140 -12.92 -5.40 -11.25
N CYS A 141 -13.43 -6.23 -10.34
CA CYS A 141 -13.99 -7.55 -10.63
C CYS A 141 -15.09 -7.87 -9.59
N PRO A 142 -16.34 -8.17 -10.00
CA PRO A 142 -17.44 -8.34 -9.04
C PRO A 142 -17.30 -9.61 -8.17
N LEU A 143 -16.61 -10.64 -8.66
CA LEU A 143 -16.50 -11.92 -7.97
C LEU A 143 -15.56 -11.80 -6.75
N LYS A 144 -16.00 -12.25 -5.58
CA LYS A 144 -15.15 -12.32 -4.38
C LYS A 144 -14.05 -13.39 -4.52
N SER A 145 -12.88 -13.12 -3.95
CA SER A 145 -11.81 -14.11 -3.77
C SER A 145 -12.21 -15.27 -2.85
N SER A 146 -11.43 -16.35 -2.95
CA SER A 146 -11.55 -17.52 -2.08
C SER A 146 -11.00 -17.25 -0.67
N LYS A 147 -11.12 -18.25 0.20
CA LYS A 147 -10.61 -18.22 1.58
C LYS A 147 -9.73 -19.44 1.92
N ARG A 148 -9.19 -20.10 0.89
CA ARG A 148 -8.56 -21.43 1.02
C ARG A 148 -7.09 -21.37 1.40
N ASP A 149 -6.31 -20.56 0.68
CA ASP A 149 -4.88 -20.41 0.90
C ASP A 149 -4.59 -19.02 1.49
N PRO A 150 -3.99 -18.91 2.68
CA PRO A 150 -3.64 -17.61 3.23
C PRO A 150 -2.60 -16.85 2.39
N GLY A 151 -1.70 -17.54 1.69
CA GLY A 151 -0.52 -16.95 1.07
C GLY A 151 0.62 -16.70 2.07
N LEU A 152 1.54 -15.81 1.70
CA LEU A 152 2.74 -15.47 2.45
C LEU A 152 2.70 -13.99 2.85
N LYS A 153 3.12 -13.68 4.08
CA LYS A 153 3.30 -12.30 4.58
C LYS A 153 4.78 -11.98 4.72
N ALA A 154 5.11 -10.70 4.64
CA ALA A 154 6.47 -10.17 4.83
C ALA A 154 7.50 -10.85 3.90
N VAL A 155 7.11 -11.10 2.65
CA VAL A 155 7.99 -11.64 1.60
C VAL A 155 8.30 -10.60 0.54
N ARG A 156 9.41 -10.74 -0.16
CA ARG A 156 9.72 -9.89 -1.30
C ARG A 156 8.72 -10.14 -2.43
N VAL A 157 8.20 -9.07 -3.02
CA VAL A 157 7.28 -9.13 -4.17
C VAL A 157 7.81 -8.26 -5.31
N VAL A 158 7.46 -8.61 -6.54
CA VAL A 158 7.82 -7.84 -7.74
C VAL A 158 6.54 -7.52 -8.49
N ILE A 159 6.24 -6.24 -8.66
CA ILE A 159 5.03 -5.73 -9.31
C ILE A 159 5.46 -4.65 -10.29
N GLY A 160 5.08 -4.75 -11.56
CA GLY A 160 5.43 -3.76 -12.58
C GLY A 160 6.93 -3.46 -12.64
N GLY A 161 7.78 -4.49 -12.52
CA GLY A 161 9.25 -4.33 -12.49
C GLY A 161 9.83 -3.81 -11.17
N ALA A 162 9.02 -3.28 -10.24
CA ALA A 162 9.49 -2.81 -8.95
C ALA A 162 9.56 -3.92 -7.91
N LEU A 163 10.74 -4.11 -7.31
CA LEU A 163 10.94 -5.00 -6.18
C LEU A 163 10.55 -4.27 -4.88
N VAL A 164 9.58 -4.83 -4.16
CA VAL A 164 9.14 -4.33 -2.85
C VAL A 164 9.50 -5.34 -1.77
N ARG A 165 10.28 -4.91 -0.80
CA ARG A 165 10.59 -5.66 0.42
C ARG A 165 9.73 -5.14 1.57
N PRO A 166 9.47 -5.97 2.60
CA PRO A 166 8.92 -5.46 3.85
C PRO A 166 9.84 -4.37 4.41
N GLY A 167 9.28 -3.22 4.78
CA GLY A 167 10.01 -2.08 5.32
C GLY A 167 10.49 -1.04 4.29
N ASP A 168 10.51 -1.38 3.00
CA ASP A 168 10.76 -0.40 1.93
C ASP A 168 9.70 0.71 1.99
N TRP A 169 10.03 1.92 1.55
CA TRP A 169 9.09 3.02 1.48
C TRP A 169 8.37 3.04 0.14
N VAL A 170 7.06 3.26 0.19
CA VAL A 170 6.21 3.37 -0.99
C VAL A 170 5.60 4.76 -1.00
N TYR A 171 5.64 5.41 -2.16
CA TYR A 171 5.00 6.69 -2.43
C TYR A 171 4.09 6.52 -3.64
N ALA A 172 2.85 6.97 -3.54
CA ALA A 172 1.87 6.79 -4.59
C ALA A 172 1.03 8.06 -4.74
N ASP A 173 0.80 8.48 -5.98
CA ASP A 173 -0.03 9.61 -6.35
C ASP A 173 -0.67 9.41 -7.74
N GLU A 174 -1.18 10.47 -8.36
CA GLU A 174 -1.80 10.42 -9.70
C GLU A 174 -0.85 9.89 -10.79
N ASP A 175 0.45 10.16 -10.66
CA ASP A 175 1.44 9.94 -11.72
C ASP A 175 2.02 8.53 -11.65
N GLY A 176 2.16 7.95 -10.46
CA GLY A 176 2.68 6.60 -10.34
C GLY A 176 2.89 6.09 -8.92
N VAL A 177 3.75 5.07 -8.83
CA VAL A 177 4.20 4.49 -7.57
C VAL A 177 5.72 4.39 -7.57
N LEU A 178 6.34 4.99 -6.57
CA LEU A 178 7.77 4.89 -6.29
C LEU A 178 8.02 3.95 -5.12
N VAL A 179 9.11 3.21 -5.21
CA VAL A 179 9.61 2.34 -4.16
C VAL A 179 11.05 2.74 -3.85
N SER A 180 11.35 2.97 -2.58
CA SER A 180 12.69 3.28 -2.07
C SER A 180 13.03 2.35 -0.91
N ARG A 181 14.31 2.06 -0.68
CA ARG A 181 14.73 1.29 0.51
C ARG A 181 14.60 2.09 1.81
N GLU A 182 14.65 3.41 1.71
CA GLU A 182 14.67 4.34 2.85
C GLU A 182 13.66 5.46 2.62
N ALA A 183 13.34 6.18 3.71
CA ALA A 183 12.49 7.35 3.62
C ALA A 183 13.21 8.43 2.81
N LEU A 184 12.59 8.90 1.73
CA LEU A 184 13.11 10.02 0.96
C LEU A 184 12.83 11.33 1.71
N PRO A 185 13.84 12.20 1.91
CA PRO A 185 13.62 13.53 2.45
C PRO A 185 12.89 14.39 1.42
N TYR A 186 11.92 15.19 1.89
CA TYR A 186 11.11 16.11 1.10
C TYR A 186 10.73 17.34 1.93
#